data_AF-A0A815QQH9-F1
#
_entry.id   AF-A0A815QQH9-F1
#
_cell.length_a   1.000
_cell.length_b   1.000
_cell.length_c   1.000
_cell.angle_alpha   90.00
_cell.angle_beta   90.00
_cell.angle_gamma   90.00
#
_symmetry.space_group_name_H-M   'P 1'
#
loop_
_entity.id
_entity.type
_entity.pdbx_description
1 polymer ?
#
loop_
_entity_poly.entity_id
_entity_poly.type
_entity_poly.pdbx_seq_one_letter_code
_entity_poly.pdbx_strand_id
1 'polypeptide(L)'
;MSKTYMDSGNCEQEAKYAKQCRRTLIPLIVMKEFRPTGWLGFLTADLKYIDFTRHPFYLAMPMLLEEIEAYRQKKTTAVAASDQLNIV
;
A
#
# COMPACT_ATOMS: atom_id res chain seq x y z
N MET A 1 -4.72 8.75 -3.05
CA MET A 1 -5.47 9.23 -1.88
C MET A 1 -5.71 10.70 -2.03
N SER A 2 -6.98 11.06 -1.89
CA SER A 2 -7.53 12.41 -1.93
C SER A 2 -8.36 12.62 -0.66
N LYS A 3 -8.72 13.87 -0.36
CA LYS A 3 -9.59 14.18 0.79
C LYS A 3 -10.94 13.46 0.69
N THR A 4 -11.55 13.52 -0.50
CA THR A 4 -12.85 12.88 -0.77
C THR A 4 -12.82 11.37 -0.59
N TYR A 5 -11.72 10.71 -0.97
CA TYR A 5 -11.56 9.27 -0.75
C TYR A 5 -11.44 8.96 0.75
N MET A 6 -10.58 9.68 1.48
CA MET A 6 -10.40 9.48 2.92
C MET A 6 -11.69 9.69 3.74
N ASP A 7 -12.52 10.66 3.33
CA ASP A 7 -13.77 10.99 4.01
C ASP A 7 -14.91 10.01 3.70
N SER A 8 -14.74 9.19 2.67
CA SER A 8 -15.75 8.20 2.28
C SER A 8 -15.69 6.95 3.14
N GLY A 9 -16.85 6.38 3.47
CA GLY A 9 -16.93 5.10 4.19
C GLY A 9 -16.29 3.93 3.40
N ASN A 10 -16.17 4.06 2.08
CA ASN A 10 -15.53 3.07 1.22
C ASN A 10 -14.05 2.91 1.55
N CYS A 11 -13.32 4.02 1.79
CA CYS A 11 -11.90 3.95 2.13
C CYS A 11 -11.66 3.17 3.43
N GLU A 12 -12.50 3.41 4.44
CA GLU A 12 -12.41 2.69 5.71
C GLU A 12 -12.71 1.21 5.55
N GLN A 13 -13.77 0.86 4.80
CA GLN A 13 -14.14 -0.53 4.55
C GLN A 13 -13.07 -1.28 3.74
N GLU A 14 -12.55 -0.68 2.67
CA GLU A 14 -11.51 -1.25 1.82
C GLU A 14 -10.23 -1.50 2.62
N ALA A 15 -9.80 -0.53 3.42
CA ALA A 15 -8.56 -0.63 4.19
C ALA A 15 -8.68 -1.67 5.31
N LYS A 16 -9.83 -1.74 6.00
CA LYS A 16 -10.13 -2.80 6.98
C LYS A 16 -10.15 -4.18 6.33
N TYR A 17 -10.82 -4.31 5.18
CA TYR A 17 -10.91 -5.58 4.47
C TYR A 17 -9.54 -6.07 3.99
N ALA A 18 -8.73 -5.18 3.41
CA ALA A 18 -7.36 -5.49 3.01
C ALA A 18 -6.52 -5.99 4.20
N LYS A 19 -6.63 -5.32 5.36
CA LYS A 19 -5.95 -5.72 6.61
C LYS A 19 -6.41 -7.10 7.08
N GLN A 20 -7.73 -7.37 7.07
CA GLN A 20 -8.29 -8.67 7.44
C GLN A 20 -7.79 -9.78 6.51
N CYS A 21 -7.70 -9.52 5.21
CA CYS A 21 -7.16 -10.46 4.23
C CYS A 21 -5.62 -10.56 4.23
N ARG A 22 -4.92 -9.90 5.18
CA ARG A 22 -3.45 -9.82 5.26
C ARG A 22 -2.83 -9.39 3.93
N ARG A 23 -3.48 -8.44 3.24
CA ARG A 23 -2.96 -7.85 2.00
C ARG A 23 -2.06 -6.68 2.35
N THR A 24 -0.96 -6.58 1.60
CA THR A 24 -0.13 -5.39 1.62
C THR A 24 -0.91 -4.21 1.05
N LEU A 25 -0.83 -3.08 1.74
CA LEU A 25 -1.32 -1.79 1.27
C LEU A 25 -0.16 -1.00 0.63
N ILE A 26 -0.41 -0.42 -0.54
CA ILE A 26 0.52 0.51 -1.20
C ILE A 26 -0.20 1.87 -1.31
N PRO A 27 0.08 2.81 -0.41
CA PRO A 27 -0.61 4.10 -0.40
C PRO A 27 -0.15 4.99 -1.56
N LEU A 28 -1.10 5.37 -2.42
CA LEU A 28 -0.85 6.33 -3.51
C LEU A 28 -1.33 7.71 -3.07
N ILE A 29 -0.62 8.79 -3.36
CA ILE A 29 -1.08 10.17 -3.17
C ILE A 29 -1.36 10.76 -4.56
N VAL A 30 -2.58 11.25 -4.76
CA VAL A 30 -3.03 11.78 -6.07
C VAL A 30 -3.56 13.21 -5.98
N MET A 31 -3.64 13.76 -4.75
CA MET A 31 -4.07 15.12 -4.49
C MET A 31 -2.93 15.88 -3.83
N LYS A 32 -2.64 17.08 -4.35
CA LYS A 32 -1.53 17.90 -3.89
C LYS A 32 -1.73 18.24 -2.41
N GLU A 33 -0.63 18.22 -1.64
CA GLU A 33 -0.60 18.53 -0.20
C GLU A 33 -1.49 17.64 0.67
N PHE A 34 -2.01 16.53 0.13
CA PHE A 34 -2.75 15.58 0.93
C PHE A 34 -1.83 14.89 1.94
N ARG A 35 -2.31 14.82 3.18
CA ARG A 35 -1.71 14.05 4.26
C ARG A 35 -2.81 13.23 4.93
N PRO A 36 -2.70 11.90 4.96
CA PRO A 36 -3.65 11.09 5.72
C PRO A 36 -3.52 11.44 7.21
N THR A 37 -4.65 11.53 7.89
CA THR A 37 -4.73 11.86 9.32
C THR A 37 -5.64 10.87 10.04
N GLY A 38 -5.65 10.92 11.38
CA GLY A 38 -6.50 10.04 12.20
C GLY A 38 -6.24 8.56 11.95
N TRP A 39 -7.30 7.77 11.80
CA TRP A 39 -7.22 6.31 11.65
C TRP A 39 -6.46 5.89 10.39
N LEU A 40 -6.63 6.60 9.27
CA LEU A 40 -5.96 6.27 8.01
C LEU A 40 -4.47 6.59 8.10
N GLY A 41 -4.12 7.73 8.72
CA GLY A 41 -2.74 8.10 9.00
C GLY A 41 -2.04 7.06 9.87
N PHE A 42 -2.71 6.58 10.93
CA PHE A 42 -2.18 5.50 11.78
C PHE A 42 -2.00 4.19 11.00
N LEU A 43 -2.97 3.81 10.18
CA LEU A 43 -2.92 2.56 9.39
C LEU A 43 -1.81 2.56 8.34
N THR A 44 -1.44 3.74 7.83
CA THR A 44 -0.48 3.91 6.73
C THR A 44 0.85 4.51 7.18
N ALA A 45 1.07 4.66 8.50
CA ALA A 45 2.21 5.39 9.07
C ALA A 45 3.57 4.74 8.73
N ASP A 46 3.60 3.41 8.67
CA ASP A 46 4.79 2.59 8.39
C ASP A 46 4.96 2.25 6.90
N LEU A 47 4.03 2.71 6.06
CA LEU A 47 4.02 2.39 4.64
C LEU A 47 4.73 3.46 3.81
N LYS A 48 5.36 3.02 2.72
CA LYS A 48 5.98 3.91 1.75
C LYS A 48 4.91 4.49 0.82
N TYR A 49 4.85 5.81 0.76
CA TYR A 49 3.90 6.53 -0.08
C TYR A 49 4.47 6.78 -1.47
N ILE A 50 3.66 6.55 -2.50
CA ILE A 50 3.99 6.94 -3.87
C ILE A 50 3.19 8.18 -4.23
N ASP A 51 3.88 9.28 -4.48
CA ASP A 51 3.28 10.59 -4.68
C ASP A 51 3.26 10.98 -6.17
N PHE A 52 2.09 10.84 -6.79
CA PHE A 52 1.82 11.23 -8.18
C PHE A 52 1.67 12.75 -8.36
N THR A 53 1.73 13.52 -7.28
CA THR A 53 1.64 14.99 -7.32
C THR A 53 3.01 15.64 -7.23
N ARG A 54 4.02 14.93 -6.71
CA ARG A 54 5.42 15.36 -6.66
C ARG A 54 6.20 15.02 -7.91
N HIS A 55 5.83 13.94 -8.59
CA HIS A 55 6.50 13.45 -9.77
C HIS A 55 5.54 13.37 -10.96
N PRO A 56 5.99 13.65 -12.18
CA PRO A 56 5.19 13.39 -13.36
C PRO A 56 4.90 11.89 -13.48
N PHE A 57 3.77 11.55 -14.10
CA PHE A 57 3.26 10.18 -14.17
C PHE A 57 4.30 9.15 -14.66
N TYR A 58 5.09 9.52 -15.68
CA TYR A 58 6.11 8.63 -16.26
C TYR A 58 7.27 8.31 -15.31
N LEU A 59 7.49 9.12 -14.26
CA LEU A 59 8.46 8.82 -13.20
C LEU A 59 7.80 8.11 -12.01
N ALA A 60 6.58 8.50 -11.65
CA ALA A 60 5.86 7.89 -10.54
C ALA A 60 5.43 6.45 -10.82
N MET A 61 5.10 6.12 -12.08
CA MET A 61 4.66 4.77 -12.44
C MET A 61 5.75 3.71 -12.28
N PRO A 62 6.99 3.90 -12.76
CA PRO A 62 8.10 2.99 -12.45
C PRO A 62 8.28 2.75 -10.94
N MET A 63 8.21 3.80 -10.11
CA MET A 63 8.32 3.67 -8.66
C MET A 63 7.22 2.78 -8.06
N LEU A 64 6.00 2.84 -8.63
CA LEU A 64 4.90 1.96 -8.25
C LEU A 64 5.12 0.52 -8.70
N LEU A 65 5.59 0.33 -9.92
CA LEU A 65 5.88 -1.01 -10.45
C LEU A 65 6.97 -1.71 -9.63
N GLU A 66 8.06 -1.01 -9.31
CA GLU A 66 9.13 -1.50 -8.45
C GLU A 66 8.60 -1.94 -7.08
N GLU A 67 7.74 -1.12 -6.47
CA GLU A 67 7.15 -1.44 -5.16
C GLU A 67 6.25 -2.69 -5.25
N ILE A 68 5.42 -2.79 -6.29
CA ILE A 68 4.57 -3.98 -6.53
C ILE A 68 5.42 -5.24 -6.73
N GLU A 69 6.49 -5.15 -7.52
CA GLU A 69 7.41 -6.26 -7.77
C GLU A 69 8.15 -6.68 -6.50
N ALA A 70 8.66 -5.72 -5.72
CA ALA A 70 9.29 -5.99 -4.43
C ALA A 70 8.35 -6.75 -3.48
N TYR A 71 7.05 -6.39 -3.44
CA TYR A 71 6.08 -7.15 -2.65
C TYR A 71 5.79 -8.54 -3.20
N ARG A 72 5.73 -8.70 -4.52
CA ARG A 72 5.56 -10.03 -5.13
C ARG A 72 6.73 -10.95 -4.76
N GLN A 73 7.96 -10.45 -4.83
CA GLN A 73 9.16 -11.21 -4.46
C GLN A 73 9.17 -11.59 -2.98
N LYS A 74 8.90 -10.64 -2.07
CA LYS A 74 8.77 -10.91 -0.63
C LYS A 74 7.74 -12.01 -0.34
N LYS A 75 6.61 -11.98 -1.05
CA LYS A 75 5.57 -13.00 -0.92
C LYS A 75 6.06 -14.37 -1.37
N THR A 76 6.74 -14.47 -2.51
CA THR A 76 7.30 -15.73 -3.02
C THR A 76 8.32 -16.33 -2.05
N THR A 77 9.23 -15.51 -1.52
CA THR A 77 10.24 -15.97 -0.56
C THR A 77 9.61 -16.43 0.75
N ALA A 78 8.59 -15.72 1.25
CA ALA A 78 7.87 -16.12 2.46
C ALA A 78 7.14 -17.47 2.31
N VAL A 79 6.53 -17.73 1.14
CA VAL A 79 5.87 -19.01 0.85
C VAL A 79 6.89 -20.15 0.77
N ALA A 80 8.00 -19.94 0.05
CA ALA A 80 9.06 -20.94 -0.06
C ALA A 80 9.69 -21.30 1.30
N ALA A 81 9.84 -20.32 2.21
CA ALA A 81 10.36 -20.55 3.56
C ALA A 81 9.37 -21.31 4.46
N SER A 82 8.05 -21.06 4.33
CA SER A 82 7.04 -21.82 5.09
C SER A 82 6.91 -23.27 4.64
N ASP A 83 7.13 -23.56 3.35
CA ASP A 83 7.09 -24.94 2.84
C ASP A 83 8.27 -25.78 3.36
N GLN A 84 9.45 -25.18 3.59
CA GLN A 84 10.63 -25.88 4.12
C GLN A 84 10.49 -26.28 5.60
N LEU A 85 9.68 -25.57 6.38
CA LEU A 85 9.45 -25.87 7.80
C LEU A 85 8.40 -26.97 8.03
N ASN A 86 7.58 -27.28 7.02
CA ASN A 86 6.52 -28.30 7.11
C ASN A 86 6.96 -29.69 6.61
N ILE A 87 8.25 -29.89 6.30
CA ILE A 87 8.80 -31.17 5.79
C ILE A 87 9.66 -31.89 6.85
N VAL A 88 9.70 -31.42 8.11
CA VAL A 88 10.40 -32.08 9.24
C VAL A 88 9.42 -32.59 10.27
#